data_AF-A0A1Q3WX37-F1
#
_entry.id   AF-A0A1Q3WX37-F1
#
_cell.length_a   1.000
_cell.length_b   1.000
_cell.length_c   1.000
_cell.angle_alpha   90.00
_cell.angle_beta   90.00
_cell.angle_gamma   90.00
#
_symmetry.space_group_name_H-M   'P 1'
#
loop_
_entity.id
_entity.type
_entity.pdbx_description
1 polymer ?
#
loop_
_entity_poly.entity_id
_entity_poly.type
_entity_poly.pdbx_seq_one_letter_code
_entity_poly.pdbx_strand_id
1 'polypeptide(L)'
;MDSLFIPAIITLLGNILFYVAIKEKIDNSIEQFKISYSGVFKEKIEVHKTLLKLIYDLKSKIQYYQYAGNNDEMSNEIFMLFKGFIDYYTINKPFIKDEILHGLIAIREELQSCFDVFYTHNTLLKIELDKEQRIDLANKFFKAGEKFKTDEPFKSIESKIISEMKNELRIK
;
A
#
# COMPACT_ATOMS: atom_id res chain seq x y z
N MET A 1 68.97 -17.14 23.04
CA MET A 1 67.59 -17.64 23.27
C MET A 1 66.57 -16.66 22.65
N ASP A 2 67.00 -15.83 21.70
CA ASP A 2 66.38 -14.52 21.44
C ASP A 2 65.67 -14.42 20.08
N SER A 3 65.77 -15.46 19.24
CA SER A 3 65.19 -15.46 17.89
C SER A 3 63.69 -15.82 17.85
N LEU A 4 63.12 -16.33 18.95
CA LEU A 4 61.71 -16.73 19.05
C LEU A 4 60.81 -15.67 19.70
N PHE A 5 61.38 -14.74 20.47
CA PHE A 5 60.63 -13.69 21.16
C PHE A 5 60.16 -12.57 20.22
N ILE A 6 61.01 -12.15 19.28
CA ILE A 6 60.69 -11.10 18.31
C ILE A 6 59.52 -11.50 17.39
N PRO A 7 59.50 -12.71 16.80
CA PRO A 7 58.35 -13.19 16.03
C PRO A 7 57.06 -13.25 16.85
N ALA A 8 57.14 -13.67 18.13
CA ALA A 8 55.98 -13.75 19.01
C ALA A 8 55.37 -12.36 19.28
N ILE A 9 56.20 -11.36 19.55
CA ILE A 9 55.75 -9.97 19.77
C ILE A 9 55.14 -9.37 18.50
N ILE A 10 55.76 -9.59 17.33
CA ILE A 10 55.23 -9.12 16.04
C ILE A 10 53.88 -9.76 15.75
N THR A 11 53.73 -11.06 16.01
CA THR A 11 52.46 -11.78 15.81
C THR A 11 51.38 -11.26 16.75
N LEU A 12 51.72 -10.98 18.01
CA LEU A 12 50.81 -10.40 18.99
C LEU A 12 50.33 -9.01 18.55
N LEU A 13 51.25 -8.13 18.17
CA LEU A 13 50.95 -6.78 17.70
C LEU A 13 50.15 -6.79 16.40
N GLY A 14 50.48 -7.70 15.47
CA GLY A 14 49.75 -7.91 14.22
C GLY A 14 48.31 -8.34 14.46
N ASN A 15 48.07 -9.28 15.39
CA ASN A 15 46.73 -9.70 15.77
C ASN A 15 45.94 -8.59 16.46
N ILE A 16 46.58 -7.78 17.31
CA ILE A 16 45.93 -6.64 17.96
C ILE A 16 45.53 -5.59 16.92
N LEU A 17 46.45 -5.22 16.03
CA LEU A 17 46.18 -4.27 14.95
C LEU A 17 45.08 -4.78 14.00
N PHE A 18 45.13 -6.06 13.62
CA PHE A 18 44.12 -6.69 12.78
C PHE A 18 42.75 -6.69 13.48
N TYR A 19 42.70 -7.09 14.74
CA TYR A 19 41.48 -7.11 15.53
C TYR A 19 40.89 -5.71 15.65
N VAL A 20 41.65 -4.70 16.05
CA VAL A 20 41.14 -3.33 16.19
C VAL A 20 40.71 -2.76 14.83
N ALA A 21 41.58 -2.83 13.82
CA ALA A 21 41.31 -2.19 12.53
C ALA A 21 40.17 -2.84 11.73
N ILE A 22 40.00 -4.17 11.83
CA ILE A 22 38.99 -4.90 11.06
C ILE A 22 37.72 -5.10 11.86
N LYS A 23 37.81 -5.48 13.14
CA LYS A 23 36.60 -5.73 13.94
C LYS A 23 35.80 -4.45 14.12
N GLU A 24 36.43 -3.32 14.44
CA GLU A 24 35.72 -2.06 14.62
C GLU A 24 35.04 -1.59 13.32
N LYS A 25 35.71 -1.75 12.18
CA LYS A 25 35.12 -1.44 10.86
C LYS A 25 33.96 -2.38 10.51
N ILE A 26 34.09 -3.67 10.78
CA ILE A 26 33.05 -4.67 10.53
C ILE A 26 31.84 -4.43 11.45
N ASP A 27 32.06 -4.22 12.74
CA ASP A 27 31.00 -3.99 13.72
C ASP A 27 30.23 -2.70 13.37
N ASN A 28 30.94 -1.61 13.05
CA ASN A 28 30.32 -0.35 12.60
C ASN A 28 29.54 -0.53 11.29
N SER A 29 30.09 -1.28 10.32
CA SER A 29 29.41 -1.57 9.06
C SER A 29 28.15 -2.40 9.28
N ILE A 30 28.20 -3.41 10.17
CA ILE A 30 27.05 -4.25 10.53
C ILE A 30 25.97 -3.42 11.23
N GLU A 31 26.36 -2.53 12.13
CA GLU A 31 25.43 -1.65 12.85
C GLU A 31 24.72 -0.68 11.91
N GLN A 32 25.47 -0.01 11.02
CA GLN A 32 24.87 0.83 9.97
C GLN A 32 23.92 0.02 9.09
N PHE A 33 24.30 -1.20 8.69
CA PHE A 33 23.44 -2.07 7.89
C PHE A 33 22.15 -2.43 8.62
N LYS A 34 22.22 -2.73 9.93
CA LYS A 34 21.05 -3.01 10.77
C LYS A 34 20.12 -1.80 10.89
N ILE A 35 20.68 -0.61 11.07
CA ILE A 35 19.90 0.64 11.18
C ILE A 35 19.18 0.93 9.85
N SER A 36 19.91 0.88 8.73
CA SER A 36 19.34 1.08 7.40
C SER A 36 18.27 0.03 7.08
N TYR A 37 18.52 -1.23 7.40
CA TYR A 37 17.55 -2.31 7.23
C TYR A 37 16.28 -2.07 8.06
N SER A 38 16.43 -1.68 9.33
CA SER A 38 15.30 -1.35 10.22
C SER A 38 14.46 -0.19 9.68
N GLY A 39 15.13 0.84 9.14
CA GLY A 39 14.46 1.98 8.50
C GLY A 39 13.66 1.58 7.26
N VAL A 40 14.29 0.87 6.32
CA VAL A 40 13.63 0.38 5.09
C VAL A 40 12.49 -0.57 5.41
N PHE A 41 12.68 -1.45 6.40
CA PHE A 41 11.66 -2.37 6.87
C PHE A 41 10.43 -1.65 7.40
N LYS A 42 10.63 -0.66 8.28
CA LYS A 42 9.54 0.15 8.83
C LYS A 42 8.79 0.90 7.73
N GLU A 43 9.51 1.50 6.79
CA GLU A 43 8.93 2.20 5.65
C GLU A 43 8.07 1.26 4.80
N LYS A 44 8.58 0.06 4.49
CA LYS A 44 7.83 -0.94 3.72
C LYS A 44 6.52 -1.30 4.42
N ILE A 45 6.52 -1.57 5.73
CA ILE A 45 5.29 -1.87 6.47
C ILE A 45 4.31 -0.67 6.46
N GLU A 46 4.82 0.54 6.61
CA GLU A 46 3.99 1.75 6.64
C GLU A 46 3.31 2.03 5.29
N VAL A 47 4.02 1.78 4.17
CA VAL A 47 3.45 1.82 2.82
C VAL A 47 2.24 0.90 2.71
N HIS A 48 2.38 -0.36 3.14
CA HIS A 48 1.31 -1.35 3.04
C HIS A 48 0.11 -1.01 3.92
N LYS A 49 0.33 -0.51 5.15
CA LYS A 49 -0.75 -0.03 6.03
C LYS A 49 -1.49 1.15 5.41
N THR A 50 -0.76 2.10 4.84
CA THR A 50 -1.36 3.29 4.24
C THR A 50 -2.17 2.93 3.00
N LEU A 51 -1.71 1.98 2.18
CA LEU A 51 -2.49 1.47 1.04
C LEU A 51 -3.83 0.88 1.49
N LEU A 52 -3.84 0.04 2.54
CA LEU A 52 -5.08 -0.50 3.09
C LEU A 52 -6.01 0.62 3.56
N LYS A 53 -5.48 1.59 4.31
CA LYS A 53 -6.26 2.73 4.79
C LYS A 53 -6.89 3.49 3.63
N LEU A 54 -6.13 3.82 2.58
CA LEU A 54 -6.63 4.53 1.41
C LEU A 54 -7.75 3.76 0.68
N ILE A 55 -7.61 2.43 0.57
CA ILE A 55 -8.66 1.57 0.00
C ILE A 55 -9.93 1.62 0.86
N TYR A 56 -9.82 1.52 2.19
CA TYR A 56 -10.96 1.61 3.09
C TYR A 56 -11.63 2.98 3.07
N ASP A 57 -10.85 4.05 3.05
CA ASP A 57 -11.34 5.42 3.00
C ASP A 57 -12.13 5.67 1.70
N LEU A 58 -11.57 5.24 0.56
CA LEU A 58 -12.27 5.25 -0.74
C LEU A 58 -13.57 4.44 -0.67
N LYS A 59 -13.49 3.21 -0.17
CA LYS A 59 -14.63 2.30 -0.07
C LYS A 59 -15.77 2.95 0.73
N SER A 60 -15.46 3.42 1.93
CA SER A 60 -16.42 4.02 2.85
C SER A 60 -17.07 5.28 2.25
N LYS A 61 -16.26 6.16 1.65
CA LYS A 61 -16.76 7.41 1.05
C LYS A 61 -17.65 7.16 -0.17
N ILE A 62 -17.28 6.24 -1.05
CA ILE A 62 -18.11 5.89 -2.22
C ILE A 62 -19.43 5.24 -1.78
N GLN A 63 -19.38 4.36 -0.78
CA GLN A 63 -20.59 3.77 -0.22
C GLN A 63 -21.51 4.82 0.42
N TYR A 64 -20.93 5.77 1.15
CA TYR A 64 -21.71 6.88 1.71
C TYR A 64 -22.35 7.73 0.61
N TYR A 65 -21.60 8.05 -0.45
CA TYR A 65 -22.11 8.79 -1.61
C TYR A 65 -23.30 8.10 -2.29
N GLN A 66 -23.28 6.77 -2.37
CA GLN A 66 -24.40 5.99 -2.90
C GLN A 66 -25.72 6.32 -2.18
N TYR A 67 -25.71 6.51 -0.86
CA TYR A 67 -26.91 6.75 -0.06
C TYR A 67 -27.21 8.23 0.14
N ALA A 68 -26.18 9.07 0.31
CA ALA A 68 -26.32 10.50 0.56
C ALA A 68 -26.81 11.26 -0.68
N GLY A 69 -26.60 10.71 -1.88
CA GLY A 69 -27.00 11.34 -3.13
C GLY A 69 -26.00 12.39 -3.63
N ASN A 70 -26.44 13.24 -4.56
CA ASN A 70 -25.56 14.18 -5.23
C ASN A 70 -25.12 15.33 -4.32
N ASN A 71 -23.86 15.32 -3.90
CA ASN A 71 -23.16 16.43 -3.28
C ASN A 71 -21.84 16.68 -4.05
N ASP A 72 -21.71 17.85 -4.66
CA ASP A 72 -20.54 18.22 -5.48
C ASP A 72 -19.25 18.24 -4.65
N GLU A 73 -19.31 18.68 -3.39
CA GLU A 73 -18.17 18.67 -2.47
C GLU A 73 -17.70 17.24 -2.22
N MET A 74 -18.62 16.33 -1.92
CA MET A 74 -18.31 14.92 -1.69
C MET A 74 -17.78 14.22 -2.96
N SER A 75 -18.33 14.56 -4.13
CA SER A 75 -17.84 14.05 -5.41
C SER A 75 -16.39 14.47 -5.62
N ASN A 76 -16.07 15.74 -5.38
CA ASN A 76 -14.70 16.27 -5.45
C ASN A 76 -13.76 15.62 -4.43
N GLU A 77 -14.21 15.38 -3.20
CA GLU A 77 -13.43 14.63 -2.21
C GLU A 77 -13.08 13.23 -2.71
N ILE A 78 -14.05 12.50 -3.29
CA ILE A 78 -13.82 11.16 -3.82
C ILE A 78 -12.82 11.18 -4.98
N PHE A 79 -12.93 12.16 -5.90
CA PHE A 79 -11.93 12.34 -6.97
C PHE A 79 -10.52 12.58 -6.41
N MET A 80 -10.40 13.40 -5.36
CA MET A 80 -9.11 13.66 -4.71
C MET A 80 -8.57 12.42 -4.00
N LEU A 81 -9.43 11.58 -3.41
CA LEU A 81 -9.03 10.30 -2.82
C LEU A 81 -8.52 9.32 -3.88
N PHE A 82 -9.16 9.23 -5.05
CA PHE A 82 -8.66 8.39 -6.15
C PHE A 82 -7.29 8.87 -6.63
N LYS A 83 -7.12 10.18 -6.83
CA LYS A 83 -5.84 10.76 -7.20
C LYS A 83 -4.77 10.46 -6.14
N GLY A 84 -5.07 10.69 -4.87
CA GLY A 84 -4.17 10.41 -3.76
C GLY A 84 -3.77 8.94 -3.69
N PHE A 85 -4.69 8.02 -3.95
CA PHE A 85 -4.40 6.59 -4.00
C PHE A 85 -3.46 6.23 -5.16
N ILE A 86 -3.71 6.77 -6.35
CA ILE A 86 -2.86 6.57 -7.54
C ILE A 86 -1.45 7.10 -7.31
N ASP A 87 -1.35 8.35 -6.83
CA ASP A 87 -0.07 8.98 -6.56
C ASP A 87 0.72 8.16 -5.53
N TYR A 88 0.04 7.67 -4.47
CA TYR A 88 0.68 6.94 -3.39
C TYR A 88 1.30 5.62 -3.85
N TYR A 89 0.56 4.76 -4.56
CA TYR A 89 1.13 3.49 -5.03
C TYR A 89 2.16 3.70 -6.15
N THR A 90 2.08 4.81 -6.88
CA THR A 90 3.03 5.15 -7.96
C THR A 90 4.38 5.57 -7.38
N ILE A 91 4.36 6.47 -6.38
CA ILE A 91 5.57 6.93 -5.68
C ILE A 91 6.22 5.77 -4.92
N ASN A 92 5.42 4.94 -4.26
CA ASN A 92 5.90 3.85 -3.42
C ASN A 92 6.08 2.52 -4.17
N LYS A 93 6.03 2.52 -5.51
CA LYS A 93 6.22 1.33 -6.34
C LYS A 93 7.45 0.47 -5.94
N PRO A 94 8.61 1.04 -5.56
CA PRO A 94 9.76 0.24 -5.13
C PRO A 94 9.51 -0.66 -3.91
N PHE A 95 8.51 -0.35 -3.08
CA PHE A 95 8.16 -1.10 -1.88
C PHE A 95 7.01 -2.08 -2.08
N ILE A 96 6.41 -2.12 -3.28
CA ILE A 96 5.18 -2.85 -3.58
C ILE A 96 5.52 -3.96 -4.58
N LYS A 97 5.14 -5.21 -4.27
CA LYS A 97 5.27 -6.32 -5.24
C LYS A 97 4.34 -6.11 -6.43
N ASP A 98 4.78 -6.51 -7.62
CA ASP A 98 3.98 -6.36 -8.86
C ASP A 98 2.59 -7.00 -8.75
N GLU A 99 2.47 -8.16 -8.08
CA GLU A 99 1.18 -8.82 -7.84
C GLU A 99 0.22 -8.00 -6.97
N ILE A 100 0.76 -7.27 -5.99
CA ILE A 100 -0.01 -6.35 -5.15
C ILE A 100 -0.38 -5.13 -5.99
N LEU A 101 0.58 -4.56 -6.73
CA LEU A 101 0.34 -3.40 -7.60
C LEU A 101 -0.77 -3.65 -8.61
N HIS A 102 -0.77 -4.80 -9.29
CA HIS A 102 -1.87 -5.18 -10.19
C HIS A 102 -3.21 -5.27 -9.45
N GLY A 103 -3.21 -5.79 -8.22
CA GLY A 103 -4.41 -5.81 -7.39
C GLY A 103 -4.90 -4.42 -6.96
N LEU A 104 -3.98 -3.49 -6.67
CA LEU A 104 -4.31 -2.08 -6.36
C LEU A 104 -4.95 -1.38 -7.57
N ILE A 105 -4.43 -1.63 -8.78
CA ILE A 105 -4.97 -1.09 -10.03
C ILE A 105 -6.38 -1.65 -10.29
N ALA A 106 -6.56 -2.96 -10.12
CA ALA A 106 -7.85 -3.60 -10.31
C ALA A 106 -8.91 -3.10 -9.32
N ILE A 107 -8.58 -3.01 -8.02
CA ILE A 107 -9.54 -2.51 -7.02
C ILE A 107 -9.87 -1.03 -7.24
N ARG A 108 -8.89 -0.22 -7.67
CA ARG A 108 -9.12 1.18 -8.08
C ARG A 108 -10.13 1.26 -9.22
N GLU A 109 -9.90 0.51 -10.30
CA GLU A 109 -10.78 0.53 -11.48
C GLU A 109 -12.20 0.09 -11.14
N GLU A 110 -12.31 -0.93 -10.29
CA GLU A 110 -13.60 -1.40 -9.82
C GLU A 110 -14.34 -0.36 -8.98
N LEU A 111 -13.63 0.25 -8.01
CA LEU A 111 -14.16 1.33 -7.19
C LEU A 111 -14.61 2.52 -8.03
N GLN A 112 -13.79 2.92 -9.00
CA GLN A 112 -14.07 4.03 -9.88
C GLN A 112 -15.30 3.74 -10.76
N SER A 113 -15.39 2.54 -11.33
CA SER A 113 -16.55 2.13 -12.11
C SER A 113 -17.85 2.17 -11.29
N CYS A 114 -17.82 1.74 -10.03
CA CYS A 114 -18.98 1.85 -9.13
C CYS A 114 -19.33 3.31 -8.84
N PHE A 115 -18.32 4.14 -8.54
CA PHE A 115 -18.53 5.57 -8.28
C PHE A 115 -19.11 6.29 -9.50
N ASP A 116 -18.61 6.04 -10.71
CA ASP A 116 -19.11 6.66 -11.95
C ASP A 116 -20.59 6.35 -12.18
N VAL A 117 -21.03 5.12 -11.87
CA VAL A 117 -22.44 4.72 -11.92
C VAL A 117 -23.26 5.48 -10.89
N PHE A 118 -22.79 5.58 -9.65
CA PHE A 118 -23.49 6.32 -8.59
C PHE A 118 -23.58 7.81 -8.92
N TYR A 119 -22.50 8.41 -9.38
CA TYR A 119 -22.43 9.81 -9.80
C TYR A 119 -23.39 10.09 -10.95
N THR A 120 -23.40 9.21 -11.97
CA THR A 120 -24.31 9.33 -13.12
C THR A 120 -25.77 9.21 -12.67
N HIS A 121 -26.08 8.23 -11.84
CA HIS A 121 -27.42 8.06 -11.28
C HIS A 121 -27.88 9.33 -10.53
N ASN A 122 -27.07 9.78 -9.57
CA ASN A 122 -27.35 10.93 -8.73
C ASN A 122 -27.43 12.26 -9.50
N THR A 123 -26.74 12.36 -10.63
CA THR A 123 -26.77 13.54 -11.50
C THR A 123 -28.00 13.54 -12.41
N LEU A 124 -28.29 12.41 -13.05
CA LEU A 124 -29.40 12.29 -14.01
C LEU A 124 -30.78 12.23 -13.34
N LEU A 125 -30.86 11.93 -12.04
CA LEU A 125 -32.11 12.06 -11.27
C LEU A 125 -32.71 13.48 -11.30
N LYS A 126 -31.90 14.50 -11.63
CA LYS A 126 -32.33 15.90 -11.72
C LYS A 126 -32.94 16.26 -13.08
N ILE A 127 -32.97 15.34 -14.04
CA ILE A 127 -33.40 15.57 -15.42
C ILE A 127 -34.63 14.70 -15.72
N GLU A 128 -35.52 15.18 -16.59
CA GLU A 128 -36.65 14.39 -17.07
C GLU A 128 -36.17 13.28 -18.01
N LEU A 129 -36.29 12.04 -17.56
CA LEU A 129 -35.93 10.83 -18.29
C LEU A 129 -37.19 10.06 -18.68
N ASP A 130 -37.16 9.35 -19.81
CA ASP A 130 -38.24 8.41 -20.13
C ASP A 130 -38.27 7.22 -19.15
N LYS A 131 -39.29 6.36 -19.28
CA LYS A 131 -39.48 5.23 -18.36
C LYS A 131 -38.36 4.18 -18.51
N GLU A 132 -37.92 3.89 -19.73
CA GLU A 132 -36.92 2.86 -19.99
C GLU A 132 -35.54 3.29 -19.49
N GLN A 133 -35.17 4.55 -19.73
CA GLN A 133 -33.95 5.17 -19.22
C GLN A 133 -33.89 5.14 -17.69
N ARG A 134 -34.99 5.44 -17.00
CA ARG A 134 -35.06 5.37 -15.54
C ARG A 134 -34.84 3.95 -15.01
N ILE A 135 -35.44 2.96 -15.67
CA ILE A 135 -35.28 1.55 -15.28
C ILE A 135 -33.84 1.09 -15.50
N ASP A 136 -33.24 1.40 -16.66
CA ASP A 136 -31.84 1.05 -16.94
C ASP A 136 -30.87 1.69 -15.94
N LEU A 137 -31.04 2.99 -15.66
CA LEU A 137 -30.21 3.74 -14.73
C LEU A 137 -30.32 3.20 -13.30
N ALA A 138 -31.53 2.84 -12.85
CA ALA A 138 -31.75 2.21 -11.55
C ALA A 138 -31.12 0.80 -11.49
N ASN A 139 -31.27 0.00 -12.54
CA ASN A 139 -30.67 -1.34 -12.61
C ASN A 139 -29.15 -1.29 -12.52
N LYS A 140 -28.51 -0.34 -13.23
CA LYS A 140 -27.05 -0.12 -13.16
C LYS A 140 -26.63 0.28 -11.75
N PHE A 141 -27.37 1.21 -11.14
CA PHE A 141 -27.12 1.65 -9.76
C PHE A 141 -27.18 0.50 -8.75
N PHE A 142 -28.24 -0.32 -8.79
CA PHE A 142 -28.37 -1.45 -7.88
C PHE A 142 -27.29 -2.51 -8.09
N LYS A 143 -26.95 -2.84 -9.35
CA LYS A 143 -25.87 -3.79 -9.67
C LYS A 143 -24.50 -3.30 -9.16
N ALA A 144 -24.19 -2.02 -9.34
CA ALA A 144 -22.96 -1.43 -8.80
C ALA A 144 -22.95 -1.47 -7.26
N GLY A 145 -24.11 -1.19 -6.63
CA GLY A 145 -24.28 -1.32 -5.18
C GLY A 145 -24.11 -2.74 -4.66
N GLU A 146 -24.63 -3.74 -5.37
CA GLU A 146 -24.43 -5.16 -5.06
C GLU A 146 -22.97 -5.56 -5.17
N LYS A 147 -22.28 -5.12 -6.23
CA LYS A 147 -20.84 -5.35 -6.41
C LYS A 147 -20.02 -4.77 -5.26
N PHE A 148 -20.43 -3.61 -4.73
CA PHE A 148 -19.81 -2.99 -3.57
C PHE A 148 -20.03 -3.76 -2.26
N LYS A 149 -21.17 -4.43 -2.14
CA LYS A 149 -21.52 -5.28 -0.99
C LYS A 149 -20.82 -6.64 -1.05
N THR A 150 -20.53 -7.13 -2.25
CA THR A 150 -19.68 -8.30 -2.43
C THR A 150 -18.23 -7.92 -2.14
N ASP A 151 -17.79 -8.18 -0.91
CA ASP A 151 -16.48 -7.78 -0.39
C ASP A 151 -15.29 -8.54 -1.00
N GLU A 152 -15.50 -9.36 -2.03
CA GLU A 152 -14.52 -10.29 -2.57
C GLU A 152 -13.26 -9.60 -3.15
N PRO A 153 -13.38 -8.55 -3.99
CA PRO A 153 -12.19 -7.91 -4.56
C PRO A 153 -11.37 -7.16 -3.49
N PHE A 154 -12.04 -6.60 -2.49
CA PHE A 154 -11.41 -5.98 -1.33
C PHE A 154 -10.67 -7.00 -0.46
N LYS A 155 -11.33 -8.11 -0.10
CA LYS A 155 -10.71 -9.18 0.68
C LYS A 155 -9.50 -9.78 -0.03
N SER A 156 -9.55 -9.89 -1.36
CA SER A 156 -8.43 -10.40 -2.15
C SER A 156 -7.19 -9.52 -2.00
N ILE A 157 -7.31 -8.20 -2.21
CA ILE A 157 -6.17 -7.29 -2.10
C ILE A 157 -5.73 -7.10 -0.65
N GLU A 158 -6.68 -7.04 0.29
CA GLU A 158 -6.41 -6.98 1.72
C GLU A 158 -5.57 -8.18 2.17
N SER A 159 -5.99 -9.39 1.80
CA SER A 159 -5.29 -10.63 2.16
C SER A 159 -3.86 -10.67 1.59
N LYS A 160 -3.67 -10.18 0.35
CA LYS A 160 -2.33 -10.08 -0.26
C LYS A 160 -1.43 -9.11 0.50
N ILE A 161 -1.94 -7.93 0.84
CA ILE A 161 -1.19 -6.92 1.59
C ILE A 161 -0.87 -7.41 3.01
N ILE A 162 -1.84 -8.02 3.71
CA ILE A 162 -1.64 -8.59 5.04
C ILE A 162 -0.62 -9.74 4.99
N SER A 163 -0.70 -10.62 4.00
CA SER A 163 0.26 -11.70 3.82
C SER A 163 1.66 -11.16 3.61
N GLU A 164 1.82 -10.12 2.79
CA GLU A 164 3.12 -9.46 2.60
C GLU A 164 3.67 -8.88 3.90
N MET A 165 2.85 -8.16 4.66
CA MET A 165 3.26 -7.62 5.97
C MET A 165 3.64 -8.73 6.96
N LYS A 166 2.89 -9.84 7.00
CA LYS A 166 3.21 -10.99 7.86
C LYS A 166 4.52 -11.65 7.47
N ASN A 167 4.77 -11.81 6.16
CA ASN A 167 6.01 -12.38 5.64
C ASN A 167 7.22 -11.52 6.03
N GLU A 168 7.10 -10.20 5.87
CA GLU A 168 8.11 -9.23 6.30
C GLU A 168 8.35 -9.32 7.82
N LEU A 169 7.29 -9.35 8.63
CA LEU A 169 7.38 -9.47 10.09
C LEU A 169 7.78 -10.87 10.58
N ARG A 170 7.91 -11.85 9.69
CA ARG A 170 8.15 -13.26 10.02
C ARG A 170 7.11 -13.84 10.99
N ILE A 171 5.87 -13.36 10.90
CA ILE A 171 4.72 -13.84 11.67
C ILE A 171 4.06 -14.96 10.85
N LYS A 172 3.90 -16.15 11.46
CA LYS A 172 3.18 -17.28 10.86
C LYS A 172 1.67 -17.05 10.94
#